data_AF-N1V484-F1
#
_entry.id   AF-N1V484-F1
#
_cell.length_a   1.000
_cell.length_b   1.000
_cell.length_c   1.000
_cell.angle_alpha   90.00
_cell.angle_beta   90.00
_cell.angle_gamma   90.00
#
_symmetry.space_group_name_H-M   'P 1'
#
loop_
_entity.id
_entity.type
_entity.pdbx_description
1 polymer ?
#
loop_
_entity_poly.entity_id
_entity_poly.type
_entity_poly.pdbx_seq_one_letter_code
_entity_poly.pdbx_strand_id
1 'polypeptide(L)'
;MESKSAEWVAKHLVMAARLLDDEPELAFQHALAASRRGGRMAPVREAVGLTAYSAGHYGEALREFRTFRRISGSNVHLPVMVDCERGLGRPERALEMAKSEDAAELDAAGKVELAIVVSGARADLGQNEAAVSALEIPQLDRNRAFSFSPRLFRAYADALQAVGRGAEADDWRRQARVAENALGVGDFAEPEIIDLGEDEVPEKPPRPSRHADRALPANTEQPGEEQPDEGQPAEMEATAEEADLSESGEAAAAESGLVAGEPTAESAGSNEVQEEPSKGTPASDD
;
A
#
# COMPACT_ATOMS: atom_id res chain seq x y z
N MET A 1 8.88 -4.13 -30.71
CA MET A 1 7.56 -3.85 -30.09
C MET A 1 7.67 -3.54 -28.61
N GLU A 2 8.61 -4.13 -27.88
CA GLU A 2 8.67 -4.04 -26.40
C GLU A 2 8.74 -2.62 -25.82
N SER A 3 9.43 -1.66 -26.47
CA SER A 3 9.53 -0.28 -25.96
C SER A 3 8.15 0.39 -25.77
N LYS A 4 7.22 0.24 -26.73
CA LYS A 4 5.83 0.72 -26.60
C LYS A 4 5.03 0.01 -25.50
N SER A 5 5.45 -1.19 -25.11
CA SER A 5 4.86 -1.92 -23.98
C SER A 5 5.42 -1.41 -22.65
N ALA A 6 6.74 -1.23 -22.56
CA ALA A 6 7.44 -0.71 -21.39
C ALA A 6 7.03 0.73 -21.06
N GLU A 7 6.97 1.61 -22.06
CA GLU A 7 6.51 3.00 -21.92
C GLU A 7 5.07 3.07 -21.40
N TRP A 8 4.19 2.20 -21.89
CA TRP A 8 2.80 2.13 -21.45
C TRP A 8 2.69 1.63 -20.00
N VAL A 9 3.42 0.58 -19.63
CA VAL A 9 3.50 0.11 -18.24
C VAL A 9 4.03 1.22 -17.33
N ALA A 10 5.12 1.90 -17.71
CA ALA A 10 5.71 2.98 -16.93
C ALA A 10 4.72 4.14 -16.69
N LYS A 11 3.99 4.59 -17.72
CA LYS A 11 2.95 5.62 -17.58
C LYS A 11 1.87 5.24 -16.58
N HIS A 12 1.40 3.99 -16.62
CA HIS A 12 0.42 3.50 -15.65
C HIS A 12 0.99 3.37 -14.23
N LEU A 13 2.24 2.93 -14.06
CA LEU A 13 2.90 2.86 -12.74
C LEU A 13 3.12 4.25 -12.12
N VAL A 14 3.50 5.25 -12.92
CA VAL A 14 3.66 6.64 -12.45
C VAL A 14 2.33 7.22 -11.98
N MET A 15 1.23 6.98 -12.70
CA MET A 15 -0.10 7.42 -12.24
C MET A 15 -0.56 6.64 -11.01
N ALA A 16 -0.32 5.33 -10.93
CA ALA A 16 -0.62 4.54 -9.74
C ALA A 16 0.14 5.02 -8.49
N ALA A 17 1.41 5.44 -8.64
CA ALA A 17 2.18 6.00 -7.53
C ALA A 17 1.67 7.40 -7.11
N ARG A 18 1.28 8.26 -8.06
CA ARG A 18 0.75 9.61 -7.79
C ARG A 18 -0.60 9.62 -7.09
N LEU A 19 -1.44 8.62 -7.38
CA LEU A 19 -2.82 8.54 -6.88
C LEU A 19 -2.95 7.65 -5.63
N LEU A 20 -1.84 7.10 -5.11
CA LEU A 20 -1.86 6.06 -4.08
C LEU A 20 -2.52 6.49 -2.77
N ASP A 21 -2.28 7.74 -2.36
CA ASP A 21 -2.72 8.28 -1.07
C ASP A 21 -4.05 9.06 -1.20
N ASP A 22 -4.33 9.69 -2.35
CA ASP A 22 -5.52 10.51 -2.61
C ASP A 22 -6.70 9.71 -3.23
N GLU A 23 -6.42 8.88 -4.24
CA GLU A 23 -7.42 8.13 -5.01
C GLU A 23 -7.02 6.63 -5.14
N PRO A 24 -6.90 5.88 -4.03
CA PRO A 24 -6.31 4.54 -4.02
C PRO A 24 -7.02 3.53 -4.94
N GLU A 25 -8.34 3.64 -5.13
CA GLU A 25 -9.07 2.81 -6.11
C GLU A 25 -8.65 3.12 -7.56
N LEU A 26 -8.52 4.40 -7.92
CA LEU A 26 -8.06 4.79 -9.26
C LEU A 26 -6.59 4.38 -9.46
N ALA A 27 -5.76 4.52 -8.43
CA ALA A 27 -4.39 4.00 -8.41
C ALA A 27 -4.35 2.48 -8.67
N PHE A 28 -5.24 1.71 -8.04
CA PHE A 28 -5.40 0.28 -8.27
C PHE A 28 -5.84 -0.04 -9.69
N GLN A 29 -6.78 0.72 -10.27
CA GLN A 29 -7.15 0.56 -11.69
C GLN A 29 -5.98 0.86 -12.64
N HIS A 30 -5.14 1.85 -12.33
CA HIS A 30 -3.90 2.11 -13.08
C HIS A 30 -2.89 0.96 -12.95
N ALA A 31 -2.69 0.39 -11.75
CA ALA A 31 -1.81 -0.76 -11.55
C ALA A 31 -2.35 -2.03 -12.23
N LEU A 32 -3.66 -2.29 -12.15
CA LEU A 32 -4.33 -3.38 -12.87
C LEU A 32 -4.17 -3.23 -14.38
N ALA A 33 -4.26 -2.01 -14.93
CA ALA A 33 -3.94 -1.76 -16.32
C ALA A 33 -2.48 -2.14 -16.62
N ALA A 34 -1.50 -1.63 -15.87
CA ALA A 34 -0.08 -2.00 -16.02
C ALA A 34 0.14 -3.53 -16.03
N SER A 35 -0.58 -4.28 -15.19
CA SER A 35 -0.53 -5.75 -15.13
C SER A 35 -0.87 -6.44 -16.46
N ARG A 36 -1.75 -5.86 -17.29
CA ARG A 36 -2.20 -6.44 -18.59
C ARG A 36 -1.05 -6.59 -19.59
N ARG A 37 0.03 -5.81 -19.46
CA ARG A 37 1.25 -5.91 -20.29
C ARG A 37 2.51 -6.22 -19.49
N GLY A 38 2.51 -5.94 -18.19
CA GLY A 38 3.67 -6.08 -17.30
C GLY A 38 3.59 -7.21 -16.27
N GLY A 39 2.50 -7.98 -16.21
CA GLY A 39 2.18 -8.93 -15.13
C GLY A 39 3.10 -10.14 -14.92
N ARG A 40 4.30 -10.17 -15.50
CA ARG A 40 5.40 -11.10 -15.15
C ARG A 40 6.56 -10.41 -14.43
N MET A 41 6.54 -9.09 -14.30
CA MET A 41 7.60 -8.30 -13.65
C MET A 41 7.25 -8.07 -12.18
N ALA A 42 8.21 -8.29 -11.27
CA ALA A 42 7.98 -8.11 -9.83
C ALA A 42 7.49 -6.69 -9.45
N PRO A 43 8.07 -5.58 -9.96
CA PRO A 43 7.59 -4.22 -9.63
C PRO A 43 6.13 -3.95 -10.03
N VAL A 44 5.60 -4.65 -11.04
CA VAL A 44 4.18 -4.52 -11.43
C VAL A 44 3.29 -5.30 -10.47
N ARG A 45 3.75 -6.47 -9.99
CA ARG A 45 3.04 -7.25 -8.95
C ARG A 45 3.05 -6.55 -7.60
N GLU A 46 4.14 -5.89 -7.28
CA GLU A 46 4.30 -4.99 -6.13
C GLU A 46 3.35 -3.80 -6.20
N ALA A 47 3.30 -3.08 -7.33
CA ALA A 47 2.40 -1.95 -7.51
C ALA A 47 0.91 -2.33 -7.41
N VAL A 48 0.49 -3.45 -8.00
CA VAL A 48 -0.89 -3.96 -7.84
C VAL A 48 -1.15 -4.38 -6.40
N GLY A 49 -0.18 -5.01 -5.72
CA GLY A 49 -0.30 -5.39 -4.32
C GLY A 49 -0.49 -4.21 -3.36
N LEU A 50 0.35 -3.16 -3.52
CA LEU A 50 0.32 -1.96 -2.69
C LEU A 50 -0.94 -1.12 -2.93
N THR A 51 -1.32 -0.90 -4.19
CA THR A 51 -2.56 -0.16 -4.52
C THR A 51 -3.81 -0.93 -4.09
N ALA A 52 -3.86 -2.25 -4.26
CA ALA A 52 -4.95 -3.08 -3.73
C ALA A 52 -5.06 -2.97 -2.20
N TYR A 53 -3.93 -2.94 -1.48
CA TYR A 53 -3.90 -2.78 -0.03
C TYR A 53 -4.42 -1.40 0.40
N SER A 54 -3.96 -0.31 -0.23
CA SER A 54 -4.46 1.05 0.06
C SER A 54 -5.95 1.22 -0.27
N ALA A 55 -6.46 0.50 -1.27
CA ALA A 55 -7.88 0.47 -1.63
C ALA A 55 -8.74 -0.49 -0.76
N GLY A 56 -8.13 -1.21 0.20
CA GLY A 56 -8.83 -2.16 1.07
C GLY A 56 -9.12 -3.54 0.46
N HIS A 57 -8.66 -3.80 -0.77
CA HIS A 57 -8.76 -5.10 -1.46
C HIS A 57 -7.71 -6.08 -0.93
N TYR A 58 -7.76 -6.37 0.38
CA TYR A 58 -6.77 -7.21 1.08
C TYR A 58 -6.65 -8.62 0.50
N GLY A 59 -7.74 -9.17 -0.05
CA GLY A 59 -7.73 -10.47 -0.72
C GLY A 59 -6.91 -10.48 -2.02
N GLU A 60 -6.94 -9.37 -2.75
CA GLU A 60 -6.25 -9.14 -4.02
C GLU A 60 -4.78 -8.86 -3.73
N ALA A 61 -4.51 -7.89 -2.84
CA ALA A 61 -3.18 -7.53 -2.36
C ALA A 61 -2.37 -8.75 -1.93
N LEU A 62 -2.98 -9.61 -1.11
CA LEU A 62 -2.35 -10.82 -0.58
C LEU A 62 -2.03 -11.87 -1.66
N ARG A 63 -2.81 -11.96 -2.76
CA ARG A 63 -2.48 -12.83 -3.92
C ARG A 63 -1.32 -12.27 -4.74
N GLU A 64 -1.25 -10.94 -4.85
CA GLU A 64 -0.21 -10.23 -5.58
C GLU A 64 1.12 -10.23 -4.82
N PHE A 65 1.15 -9.98 -3.51
CA PHE A 65 2.38 -10.11 -2.70
C PHE A 65 2.91 -11.55 -2.65
N ARG A 66 2.03 -12.56 -2.55
CA ARG A 66 2.40 -13.99 -2.71
C ARG A 66 2.95 -14.32 -4.10
N THR A 67 2.70 -13.48 -5.11
CA THR A 67 3.25 -13.61 -6.47
C THR A 67 4.52 -12.80 -6.67
N PHE A 68 4.60 -11.58 -6.11
CA PHE A 68 5.83 -10.80 -5.99
C PHE A 68 6.93 -11.64 -5.34
N ARG A 69 6.71 -12.17 -4.13
CA ARG A 69 7.71 -12.97 -3.39
C ARG A 69 8.21 -14.17 -4.18
N ARG A 70 7.35 -14.82 -4.95
CA ARG A 70 7.69 -15.96 -5.83
C ARG A 70 8.59 -15.57 -7.02
N ILE A 71 8.57 -14.31 -7.43
CA ILE A 71 9.33 -13.80 -8.58
C ILE A 71 10.61 -13.08 -8.13
N SER A 72 10.55 -12.32 -7.03
CA SER A 72 11.67 -11.53 -6.49
C SER A 72 12.52 -12.28 -5.47
N GLY A 73 11.98 -13.33 -4.82
CA GLY A 73 12.59 -13.94 -3.63
C GLY A 73 12.51 -13.06 -2.38
N SER A 74 11.88 -11.88 -2.45
CA SER A 74 11.95 -10.86 -1.39
C SER A 74 10.82 -10.97 -0.38
N ASN A 75 11.18 -10.89 0.90
CA ASN A 75 10.28 -10.95 2.06
C ASN A 75 9.79 -9.59 2.56
N VAL A 76 10.18 -8.46 1.93
CA VAL A 76 9.90 -7.09 2.44
C VAL A 76 8.43 -6.78 2.72
N HIS A 77 7.49 -7.35 1.95
CA HIS A 77 6.04 -7.13 2.12
C HIS A 77 5.37 -8.08 3.12
N LEU A 78 6.13 -8.87 3.88
CA LEU A 78 5.58 -9.72 4.94
C LEU A 78 4.71 -8.96 5.96
N PRO A 79 5.07 -7.75 6.45
CA PRO A 79 4.20 -6.97 7.34
C PRO A 79 2.84 -6.66 6.70
N VAL A 80 2.84 -6.25 5.42
CA VAL A 80 1.62 -5.93 4.66
C VAL A 80 0.77 -7.18 4.42
N MET A 81 1.40 -8.34 4.15
CA MET A 81 0.70 -9.62 4.03
C MET A 81 0.05 -10.07 5.35
N VAL A 82 0.68 -9.80 6.48
CA VAL A 82 0.14 -10.06 7.82
C VAL A 82 -1.06 -9.14 8.09
N ASP A 83 -0.96 -7.84 7.78
CA ASP A 83 -2.08 -6.91 7.95
C ASP A 83 -3.23 -7.16 6.96
N CYS A 84 -2.96 -7.74 5.78
CA CYS A 84 -4.01 -8.23 4.88
C CYS A 84 -4.85 -9.36 5.49
N GLU A 85 -4.26 -10.36 6.17
CA GLU A 85 -5.06 -11.39 6.85
C GLU A 85 -5.82 -10.79 8.05
N ARG A 86 -5.25 -9.79 8.74
CA ARG A 86 -5.92 -9.02 9.79
C ARG A 86 -7.13 -8.24 9.26
N GLY A 87 -6.96 -7.48 8.17
CA GLY A 87 -8.02 -6.74 7.48
C GLY A 87 -9.11 -7.62 6.85
N LEU A 88 -8.79 -8.89 6.56
CA LEU A 88 -9.77 -9.94 6.21
C LEU A 88 -10.49 -10.54 7.44
N GLY A 89 -10.32 -9.96 8.64
CA GLY A 89 -10.94 -10.41 9.88
C GLY A 89 -10.33 -11.67 10.49
N ARG A 90 -9.03 -11.92 10.27
CA ARG A 90 -8.33 -13.14 10.72
C ARG A 90 -7.06 -12.83 11.54
N PRO A 91 -7.17 -12.12 12.68
CA PRO A 91 -6.01 -11.74 13.48
C PRO A 91 -5.19 -12.94 13.98
N GLU A 92 -5.79 -14.10 14.24
CA GLU A 92 -5.05 -15.33 14.57
C GLU A 92 -4.14 -15.77 13.41
N ARG A 93 -4.65 -15.70 12.18
CA ARG A 93 -3.90 -16.09 10.97
C ARG A 93 -2.77 -15.11 10.68
N ALA A 94 -2.97 -13.82 10.97
CA ALA A 94 -1.91 -12.82 10.97
C ALA A 94 -0.82 -13.18 12.01
N LEU A 95 -1.21 -13.49 13.25
CA LEU A 95 -0.30 -13.89 14.33
C LEU A 95 0.40 -15.25 14.11
N GLU A 96 -0.13 -16.12 13.25
CA GLU A 96 0.59 -17.30 12.74
C GLU A 96 1.64 -16.90 11.70
N MET A 97 1.25 -16.10 10.70
CA MET A 97 2.14 -15.70 9.60
C MET A 97 3.33 -14.87 10.08
N ALA A 98 3.13 -14.03 11.10
CA ALA A 98 4.18 -13.23 11.74
C ALA A 98 5.26 -14.05 12.49
N LYS A 99 5.04 -15.36 12.72
CA LYS A 99 6.00 -16.28 13.36
C LYS A 99 6.83 -17.09 12.35
N SER A 100 6.72 -16.79 11.06
CA SER A 100 7.50 -17.45 10.02
C SER A 100 9.00 -17.13 10.14
N GLU A 101 9.85 -18.06 9.71
CA GLU A 101 11.31 -17.85 9.66
C GLU A 101 11.67 -16.67 8.74
N ASP A 102 10.85 -16.42 7.70
CA ASP A 102 10.85 -15.23 6.85
C ASP A 102 10.97 -13.90 7.65
N ALA A 103 10.36 -13.81 8.84
CA ALA A 103 10.37 -12.62 9.68
C ALA A 103 11.76 -12.28 10.26
N ALA A 104 12.66 -13.26 10.33
CA ALA A 104 14.04 -13.04 10.76
C ALA A 104 14.87 -12.30 9.70
N GLU A 105 14.52 -12.43 8.42
CA GLU A 105 15.23 -11.80 7.29
C GLU A 105 14.93 -10.31 7.13
N LEU A 106 13.80 -9.83 7.67
CA LEU A 106 13.38 -8.44 7.59
C LEU A 106 14.44 -7.46 8.15
N ASP A 107 14.52 -6.27 7.57
CA ASP A 107 15.41 -5.22 8.05
C ASP A 107 14.88 -4.55 9.34
N ALA A 108 15.48 -3.45 9.77
CA ALA A 108 15.01 -2.71 10.94
C ALA A 108 13.61 -2.11 10.74
N ALA A 109 13.30 -1.56 9.57
CA ALA A 109 11.98 -1.00 9.27
C ALA A 109 10.91 -2.10 9.13
N GLY A 110 11.18 -3.17 8.38
CA GLY A 110 10.27 -4.30 8.23
C GLY A 110 9.93 -4.97 9.57
N LYS A 111 10.89 -5.10 10.49
CA LYS A 111 10.64 -5.61 11.84
C LYS A 111 9.78 -4.68 12.70
N VAL A 112 9.90 -3.36 12.51
CA VAL A 112 9.05 -2.37 13.20
C VAL A 112 7.62 -2.41 12.67
N GLU A 113 7.42 -2.43 11.36
CA GLU A 113 6.08 -2.56 10.77
C GLU A 113 5.42 -3.89 11.15
N LEU A 114 6.18 -5.00 11.16
CA LEU A 114 5.66 -6.29 11.63
C LEU A 114 5.20 -6.23 13.09
N ALA A 115 5.97 -5.59 13.98
CA ALA A 115 5.60 -5.42 15.38
C ALA A 115 4.32 -4.57 15.55
N ILE A 116 4.17 -3.50 14.76
CA ILE A 116 2.97 -2.65 14.74
C ILE A 116 1.73 -3.45 14.31
N VAL A 117 1.84 -4.23 13.24
CA VAL A 117 0.75 -5.09 12.75
C VAL A 117 0.42 -6.21 13.75
N VAL A 118 1.42 -6.84 14.36
CA VAL A 118 1.22 -7.86 15.42
C VAL A 118 0.53 -7.25 16.64
N SER A 119 0.90 -6.04 17.04
CA SER A 119 0.21 -5.29 18.10
C SER A 119 -1.27 -5.05 17.75
N GLY A 120 -1.55 -4.60 16.51
CA GLY A 120 -2.92 -4.47 16.01
C GLY A 120 -3.71 -5.77 16.10
N ALA A 121 -3.15 -6.88 15.60
CA ALA A 121 -3.81 -8.19 15.65
C ALA A 121 -4.04 -8.71 17.08
N ARG A 122 -3.20 -8.31 18.06
CA ARG A 122 -3.44 -8.59 19.48
C ARG A 122 -4.57 -7.73 20.04
N ALA A 123 -4.63 -6.44 19.70
CA ALA A 123 -5.68 -5.53 20.13
C ALA A 123 -7.06 -5.92 19.59
N ASP A 124 -7.15 -6.37 18.32
CA ASP A 124 -8.39 -6.88 17.73
C ASP A 124 -8.95 -8.11 18.49
N LEU A 125 -8.06 -8.92 19.08
CA LEU A 125 -8.39 -10.07 19.94
C LEU A 125 -8.64 -9.68 21.41
N GLY A 126 -8.64 -8.39 21.75
CA GLY A 126 -8.76 -7.86 23.12
C GLY A 126 -7.54 -8.12 24.01
N GLN A 127 -6.42 -8.55 23.44
CA GLN A 127 -5.21 -8.96 24.16
C GLN A 127 -4.27 -7.76 24.41
N ASN A 128 -4.81 -6.67 24.96
CA ASN A 128 -4.17 -5.34 24.96
C ASN A 128 -2.77 -5.32 25.62
N GLU A 129 -2.55 -6.04 26.72
CA GLU A 129 -1.21 -6.16 27.33
C GLU A 129 -0.20 -6.87 26.39
N ALA A 130 -0.66 -7.88 25.65
CA ALA A 130 0.17 -8.55 24.64
C ALA A 130 0.37 -7.69 23.38
N ALA A 131 -0.48 -6.69 23.13
CA ALA A 131 -0.26 -5.67 22.11
C ALA A 131 0.86 -4.70 22.52
N VAL A 132 0.84 -4.22 23.78
CA VAL A 132 1.93 -3.42 24.37
C VAL A 132 3.26 -4.16 24.25
N SER A 133 3.35 -5.40 24.74
CA SER A 133 4.61 -6.17 24.68
C SER A 133 5.03 -6.61 23.27
N ALA A 134 4.15 -6.58 22.27
CA ALA A 134 4.55 -6.81 20.88
C ALA A 134 5.41 -5.65 20.32
N LEU A 135 5.31 -4.45 20.90
CA LEU A 135 6.01 -3.25 20.48
C LEU A 135 7.31 -2.98 21.25
N GLU A 136 7.58 -3.73 22.32
CA GLU A 136 8.77 -3.62 23.18
C GLU A 136 10.04 -4.24 22.50
N ILE A 137 10.23 -3.91 21.21
CA ILE A 137 11.33 -4.39 20.36
C ILE A 137 12.59 -3.52 20.51
N PRO A 138 13.80 -4.02 20.15
CA PRO A 138 15.06 -3.25 20.26
C PRO A 138 15.11 -1.91 19.50
N GLN A 139 14.20 -1.71 18.54
CA GLN A 139 14.04 -0.48 17.77
C GLN A 139 13.27 0.63 18.53
N LEU A 140 12.65 0.31 19.67
CA LEU A 140 11.92 1.26 20.54
C LEU A 140 12.88 2.11 21.40
N ASP A 141 13.91 2.69 20.79
CA ASP A 141 14.91 3.54 21.46
C ASP A 141 14.49 5.02 21.37
N ARG A 142 14.07 5.62 22.50
CA ARG A 142 13.71 7.05 22.60
C ARG A 142 14.81 7.98 22.07
N ASN A 143 16.07 7.56 22.09
CA ASN A 143 17.23 8.37 21.73
C ASN A 143 17.54 8.36 20.21
N ARG A 144 16.75 7.66 19.38
CA ARG A 144 17.00 7.52 17.93
C ARG A 144 15.77 7.88 17.10
N ALA A 145 15.93 8.89 16.25
CA ALA A 145 14.99 9.20 15.18
C ALA A 145 15.43 8.51 13.88
N PHE A 146 14.86 7.33 13.60
CA PHE A 146 14.83 6.73 12.27
C PHE A 146 13.48 7.05 11.61
N SER A 147 13.35 6.86 10.29
CA SER A 147 12.10 7.09 9.55
C SER A 147 10.88 6.39 10.15
N PHE A 148 11.06 5.19 10.74
CA PHE A 148 10.00 4.45 11.42
C PHE A 148 9.72 4.92 12.86
N SER A 149 10.62 5.66 13.52
CA SER A 149 10.51 5.99 14.95
C SER A 149 9.22 6.74 15.31
N PRO A 150 8.78 7.79 14.58
CA PRO A 150 7.51 8.46 14.88
C PRO A 150 6.28 7.55 14.85
N ARG A 151 6.25 6.59 13.92
CA ARG A 151 5.13 5.66 13.71
C ARG A 151 5.11 4.60 14.81
N LEU A 152 6.27 4.05 15.17
CA LEU A 152 6.43 3.15 16.32
C LEU A 152 6.06 3.82 17.65
N PHE A 153 6.52 5.05 17.89
CA PHE A 153 6.26 5.78 19.14
C PHE A 153 4.76 6.12 19.31
N ARG A 154 4.04 6.42 18.21
CA ARG A 154 2.57 6.54 18.22
C ARG A 154 1.89 5.21 18.54
N ALA A 155 2.22 4.14 17.79
CA ALA A 155 1.63 2.82 18.01
C ALA A 155 1.80 2.33 19.46
N TYR A 156 2.97 2.59 20.05
CA TYR A 156 3.24 2.23 21.45
C TYR A 156 2.47 3.11 22.44
N ALA A 157 2.35 4.41 22.19
CA ALA A 157 1.50 5.28 22.99
C ALA A 157 0.04 4.84 23.00
N ASP A 158 -0.51 4.44 21.84
CA ASP A 158 -1.92 4.09 21.74
C ASP A 158 -2.21 2.69 22.29
N ALA A 159 -1.25 1.75 22.21
CA ALA A 159 -1.29 0.50 22.97
C ALA A 159 -1.24 0.74 24.50
N LEU A 160 -0.35 1.62 24.98
CA LEU A 160 -0.29 2.02 26.39
C LEU A 160 -1.60 2.67 26.86
N GLN A 161 -2.22 3.48 26.01
CA GLN A 161 -3.53 4.09 26.27
C GLN A 161 -4.63 3.02 26.44
N ALA A 162 -4.61 1.96 25.62
CA ALA A 162 -5.57 0.87 25.64
C ALA A 162 -5.47 -0.06 26.88
N VAL A 163 -4.36 0.01 27.63
CA VAL A 163 -4.21 -0.61 28.98
C VAL A 163 -4.27 0.40 30.13
N GLY A 164 -4.63 1.67 29.85
CA GLY A 164 -4.79 2.72 30.87
C GLY A 164 -3.49 3.38 31.34
N ARG A 165 -2.33 3.07 30.75
CA ARG A 165 -1.01 3.68 31.05
C ARG A 165 -0.87 5.07 30.40
N GLY A 166 -1.89 5.92 30.55
CA GLY A 166 -2.05 7.18 29.82
C GLY A 166 -0.91 8.20 30.00
N ALA A 167 -0.33 8.29 31.20
CA ALA A 167 0.81 9.19 31.44
C ALA A 167 2.07 8.77 30.62
N GLU A 168 2.31 7.47 30.49
CA GLU A 168 3.38 6.95 29.63
C GLU A 168 3.04 7.12 28.15
N ALA A 169 1.78 6.93 27.77
CA ALA A 169 1.30 7.17 26.42
C ALA A 169 1.57 8.61 25.97
N ASP A 170 1.24 9.60 26.81
CA ASP A 170 1.48 11.01 26.50
C ASP A 170 2.97 11.37 26.44
N ASP A 171 3.83 10.69 27.20
CA ASP A 171 5.28 10.79 27.05
C ASP A 171 5.76 10.30 25.68
N TRP A 172 5.24 9.16 25.21
CA TRP A 172 5.58 8.61 23.89
C TRP A 172 4.98 9.44 22.74
N ARG A 173 3.78 10.03 22.89
CA ARG A 173 3.22 11.01 21.94
C ARG A 173 4.10 12.25 21.80
N ARG A 174 4.64 12.77 22.91
CA ARG A 174 5.61 13.87 22.86
C ARG A 174 6.92 13.43 22.19
N GLN A 175 7.41 12.22 22.46
CA GLN A 175 8.60 11.69 21.80
C GLN A 175 8.42 11.46 20.30
N ALA A 176 7.23 11.06 19.84
CA ALA A 176 6.90 10.96 18.43
C ALA A 176 7.07 12.32 17.72
N ARG A 177 6.48 13.40 18.25
CA ARG A 177 6.62 14.75 17.68
C ARG A 177 8.06 15.26 17.71
N VAL A 178 8.85 14.91 18.73
CA VAL A 178 10.29 15.23 18.79
C VAL A 178 11.06 14.51 17.68
N ALA A 179 10.75 13.23 17.40
CA ALA A 179 11.35 12.49 16.30
C ALA A 179 10.93 13.04 14.93
N GLU A 180 9.69 13.50 14.75
CA GLU A 180 9.22 14.14 13.51
C GLU A 180 9.94 15.46 13.22
N ASN A 181 10.04 16.33 14.22
CA ASN A 181 10.78 17.59 14.12
C ASN A 181 12.29 17.36 13.86
N ALA A 182 12.86 16.26 14.37
CA ALA A 182 14.24 15.88 14.09
C ALA A 182 14.47 15.29 12.69
N LEU A 183 13.40 14.88 12.00
CA LEU A 183 13.43 14.27 10.66
C LEU A 183 12.89 15.21 9.56
N GLY A 184 12.22 16.31 9.90
CA GLY A 184 11.57 17.20 8.94
C GLY A 184 10.35 16.55 8.27
N VAL A 185 9.51 15.85 9.04
CA VAL A 185 8.33 15.12 8.52
C VAL A 185 7.04 15.48 9.27
N GLY A 186 5.89 15.18 8.66
CA GLY A 186 4.57 15.55 9.22
C GLY A 186 4.40 17.07 9.28
N ASP A 187 3.92 17.59 10.42
CA ASP A 187 3.79 19.04 10.70
C ASP A 187 5.08 19.86 10.47
N PHE A 188 6.24 19.19 10.37
CA PHE A 188 7.57 19.79 10.26
C PHE A 188 8.22 19.63 8.88
N ALA A 189 7.49 19.11 7.89
CA ALA A 189 7.96 19.07 6.50
C ALA A 189 7.98 20.49 5.89
N GLU A 190 9.02 20.81 5.12
CA GLU A 190 9.03 22.03 4.32
C GLU A 190 8.00 21.90 3.17
N PRO A 191 7.21 22.95 2.87
CA PRO A 191 6.21 22.88 1.81
C PRO A 191 6.87 22.75 0.43
N GLU A 192 6.32 21.89 -0.44
CA GLU A 192 6.79 21.79 -1.82
C GLU A 192 6.41 23.06 -2.61
N ILE A 193 7.37 23.99 -2.71
CA ILE A 193 7.21 25.20 -3.52
C ILE A 193 7.36 24.81 -5.00
N ILE A 194 6.25 24.45 -5.62
CA ILE A 194 6.16 24.31 -7.07
C ILE A 194 6.27 25.70 -7.69
N ASP A 195 7.39 25.95 -8.36
CA ASP A 195 7.57 27.14 -9.20
C ASP A 195 6.64 27.03 -10.42
N LEU A 196 5.44 27.61 -10.29
CA LEU A 196 4.54 27.88 -11.40
C LEU A 196 5.13 29.04 -12.20
N GLY A 197 6.19 28.72 -12.95
CA GLY A 197 7.09 29.69 -13.56
C GLY A 197 6.34 30.78 -14.32
N GLU A 198 6.73 32.03 -14.05
CA GLU A 198 6.03 33.23 -14.52
C GLU A 198 5.68 33.12 -16.01
N ASP A 199 4.38 33.23 -16.35
CA ASP A 199 3.91 33.40 -17.73
C ASP A 199 4.78 34.48 -18.40
N GLU A 200 5.37 34.19 -19.57
CA GLU A 200 6.30 35.11 -20.26
C GLU A 200 5.63 36.47 -20.49
N VAL A 201 5.82 37.41 -19.56
CA VAL A 201 5.17 38.72 -19.60
C VAL A 201 5.73 39.46 -20.82
N PRO A 202 4.96 39.64 -21.91
CA PRO A 202 5.53 39.93 -23.22
C PRO A 202 6.29 41.25 -23.17
N GLU A 203 7.58 41.19 -23.53
CA GLU A 203 8.56 42.25 -23.21
C GLU A 203 8.05 43.61 -23.70
N LYS A 204 7.71 44.48 -22.74
CA LYS A 204 6.92 45.67 -23.02
C LYS A 204 7.75 46.66 -23.85
N PRO A 205 7.40 46.95 -25.11
CA PRO A 205 8.33 47.49 -26.08
C PRO A 205 8.93 48.84 -25.62
N PRO A 206 10.24 49.07 -25.86
CA PRO A 206 10.96 50.20 -25.30
C PRO A 206 10.35 51.52 -25.79
N ARG A 207 10.03 52.42 -24.84
CA ARG A 207 9.47 53.74 -25.15
C ARG A 207 10.50 54.55 -25.94
N PRO A 208 10.15 55.15 -27.10
CA PRO A 208 11.11 55.84 -27.95
C PRO A 208 11.70 57.08 -27.25
N SER A 209 13.03 57.18 -27.26
CA SER A 209 13.77 58.32 -26.71
C SER A 209 13.54 59.58 -27.54
N ARG A 210 13.28 60.71 -26.88
CA ARG A 210 12.91 62.00 -27.51
C ARG A 210 14.10 62.82 -28.05
N HIS A 211 15.26 62.21 -28.32
CA HIS A 211 16.45 62.92 -28.80
C HIS A 211 17.18 62.20 -29.93
N ALA A 212 16.70 62.43 -31.16
CA ALA A 212 17.49 62.35 -32.39
C ALA A 212 16.98 63.46 -33.32
N ASP A 213 17.78 64.51 -33.51
CA ASP A 213 17.41 65.69 -34.29
C ASP A 213 18.14 65.70 -35.64
N ARG A 214 17.45 66.26 -36.65
CA ARG A 214 18.00 66.85 -37.89
C ARG A 214 18.47 65.94 -39.06
N ALA A 215 17.76 66.15 -40.17
CA ALA A 215 18.14 66.00 -41.60
C ALA A 215 17.74 64.73 -42.39
N LEU A 216 17.22 65.00 -43.60
CA LEU A 216 16.68 64.12 -44.66
C LEU A 216 17.56 64.30 -45.94
N PRO A 217 17.28 63.79 -47.18
CA PRO A 217 16.12 63.00 -47.68
C PRO A 217 16.43 61.84 -48.70
N ALA A 218 15.35 61.21 -49.21
CA ALA A 218 15.21 60.42 -50.46
C ALA A 218 15.93 59.04 -50.56
N ASN A 219 15.36 57.98 -51.15
CA ASN A 219 14.09 57.72 -51.87
C ASN A 219 13.13 56.85 -51.01
N THR A 220 11.80 56.87 -51.09
CA THR A 220 10.85 56.97 -52.22
C THR A 220 10.74 55.71 -53.08
N GLU A 221 9.99 54.70 -52.60
CA GLU A 221 9.07 53.90 -53.44
C GLU A 221 8.03 53.14 -52.59
N GLN A 222 6.77 53.20 -53.03
CA GLN A 222 5.55 52.60 -52.45
C GLN A 222 4.43 52.75 -53.51
N PRO A 223 3.29 52.02 -53.45
CA PRO A 223 2.94 50.92 -52.54
C PRO A 223 2.54 49.63 -53.30
N GLY A 224 2.10 48.63 -52.53
CA GLY A 224 1.47 47.41 -53.02
C GLY A 224 0.54 46.85 -51.94
N GLU A 225 -0.62 47.49 -51.76
CA GLU A 225 -1.64 47.05 -50.80
C GLU A 225 -2.54 45.98 -51.43
N GLU A 226 -2.80 44.90 -50.70
CA GLU A 226 -4.05 44.15 -50.84
C GLU A 226 -4.45 43.57 -49.47
N GLN A 227 -5.75 43.48 -49.20
CA GLN A 227 -6.32 43.28 -47.86
C GLN A 227 -6.68 41.81 -47.57
N PRO A 228 -6.83 41.41 -46.28
CA PRO A 228 -7.22 40.04 -45.92
C PRO A 228 -8.69 39.75 -46.25
N ASP A 229 -9.00 38.46 -46.45
CA ASP A 229 -10.36 37.94 -46.57
C ASP A 229 -10.74 37.13 -45.32
N GLU A 230 -11.89 37.42 -44.71
CA GLU A 230 -12.36 36.80 -43.46
C GLU A 230 -13.35 35.66 -43.72
N GLY A 231 -12.83 34.48 -44.06
CA GLY A 231 -13.60 33.27 -44.38
C GLY A 231 -14.06 32.44 -43.18
N GLN A 232 -15.00 32.97 -42.39
CA GLN A 232 -15.94 32.37 -41.40
C GLN A 232 -15.76 30.93 -40.82
N PRO A 233 -16.16 30.69 -39.54
CA PRO A 233 -15.97 29.40 -38.86
C PRO A 233 -16.92 28.30 -39.37
N ALA A 234 -16.47 27.05 -39.27
CA ALA A 234 -17.29 25.87 -39.45
C ALA A 234 -17.55 25.19 -38.09
N GLU A 235 -18.80 25.24 -37.63
CA GLU A 235 -19.30 24.41 -36.54
C GLU A 235 -19.41 22.96 -37.00
N MET A 236 -19.08 21.99 -36.15
CA MET A 236 -19.56 20.61 -36.29
C MET A 236 -19.93 20.02 -34.92
N GLU A 237 -21.05 19.31 -34.91
CA GLU A 237 -21.74 18.86 -33.70
C GLU A 237 -21.13 17.59 -33.10
N ALA A 238 -21.54 17.27 -31.87
CA ALA A 238 -21.16 16.05 -31.19
C ALA A 238 -21.98 14.84 -31.68
N THR A 239 -21.34 13.67 -31.74
CA THR A 239 -22.03 12.37 -31.73
C THR A 239 -21.46 11.52 -30.59
N ALA A 240 -22.25 11.32 -29.54
CA ALA A 240 -22.00 10.27 -28.56
C ALA A 240 -22.68 8.98 -29.05
N GLU A 241 -22.01 7.85 -28.91
CA GLU A 241 -22.57 6.53 -29.22
C GLU A 241 -22.37 5.64 -27.99
N GLU A 242 -23.48 5.31 -27.30
CA GLU A 242 -23.50 4.27 -26.27
C GLU A 242 -23.73 2.91 -26.93
N ALA A 243 -23.10 1.86 -26.38
CA ALA A 243 -23.27 0.48 -26.83
C ALA A 243 -23.74 -0.40 -25.67
N ASP A 244 -25.06 -0.52 -25.52
CA ASP A 244 -25.72 -1.53 -24.68
C ASP A 244 -25.47 -2.94 -25.23
N LEU A 245 -25.20 -3.90 -24.34
CA LEU A 245 -25.22 -5.34 -24.62
C LEU A 245 -25.70 -6.11 -23.37
N SER A 246 -27.01 -6.36 -23.31
CA SER A 246 -27.68 -7.15 -22.29
C SER A 246 -27.79 -8.66 -22.65
N GLU A 247 -28.22 -9.46 -21.68
CA GLU A 247 -28.05 -10.92 -21.61
C GLU A 247 -28.80 -11.79 -22.63
N SER A 248 -28.23 -12.97 -22.91
CA SER A 248 -28.94 -14.26 -22.95
C SER A 248 -27.92 -15.43 -22.88
N GLY A 249 -28.19 -16.59 -22.30
CA GLY A 249 -29.31 -16.98 -21.43
C GLY A 249 -29.52 -18.51 -21.41
N GLU A 250 -29.39 -19.15 -20.23
CA GLU A 250 -29.91 -20.49 -19.84
C GLU A 250 -29.55 -21.75 -20.71
N ALA A 251 -29.65 -23.00 -20.25
CA ALA A 251 -29.60 -23.62 -18.91
C ALA A 251 -29.42 -25.16 -19.09
N ALA A 252 -28.99 -25.88 -18.04
CA ALA A 252 -29.35 -27.30 -17.80
C ALA A 252 -28.83 -27.80 -16.43
N ALA A 253 -29.64 -28.59 -15.72
CA ALA A 253 -29.26 -29.34 -14.51
C ALA A 253 -29.89 -30.74 -14.52
N ALA A 254 -29.21 -31.73 -13.93
CA ALA A 254 -29.76 -33.04 -13.55
C ALA A 254 -28.82 -33.74 -12.54
N GLU A 255 -29.35 -34.65 -11.72
CA GLU A 255 -28.68 -35.27 -10.58
C GLU A 255 -28.39 -36.78 -10.72
N SER A 256 -27.74 -37.31 -9.67
CA SER A 256 -27.97 -38.63 -9.03
C SER A 256 -27.01 -39.78 -9.36
N GLY A 257 -26.74 -40.60 -8.33
CA GLY A 257 -25.79 -41.73 -8.40
C GLY A 257 -25.40 -42.34 -7.04
N LEU A 258 -26.35 -42.57 -6.14
CA LEU A 258 -26.10 -43.27 -4.86
C LEU A 258 -25.93 -44.79 -5.07
N VAL A 259 -24.96 -45.40 -4.37
CA VAL A 259 -24.94 -46.83 -4.02
C VAL A 259 -24.41 -46.97 -2.58
N ALA A 260 -25.02 -47.83 -1.76
CA ALA A 260 -24.65 -48.08 -0.36
C ALA A 260 -24.06 -49.49 -0.16
N GLY A 261 -23.40 -49.75 0.98
CA GLY A 261 -22.76 -51.05 1.25
C GLY A 261 -22.20 -51.26 2.67
N GLU A 262 -23.10 -51.49 3.64
CA GLU A 262 -22.86 -52.19 4.92
C GLU A 262 -23.90 -53.33 5.02
N PRO A 263 -23.85 -54.31 5.96
CA PRO A 263 -23.04 -54.49 7.19
C PRO A 263 -22.17 -55.80 7.14
N THR A 264 -21.61 -56.48 8.17
CA THR A 264 -22.05 -56.86 9.54
C THR A 264 -20.92 -57.25 10.53
N ALA A 265 -21.30 -57.40 11.81
CA ALA A 265 -20.61 -57.96 12.99
C ALA A 265 -19.89 -59.34 12.81
N GLU A 266 -19.17 -59.98 13.76
CA GLU A 266 -19.04 -59.92 15.25
C GLU A 266 -17.66 -60.56 15.65
N SER A 267 -17.13 -60.79 16.89
CA SER A 267 -17.55 -60.67 18.31
C SER A 267 -16.36 -60.78 19.32
N ALA A 268 -16.63 -60.46 20.60
CA ALA A 268 -16.08 -61.01 21.88
C ALA A 268 -14.58 -60.92 22.30
N GLY A 269 -14.36 -60.83 23.64
CA GLY A 269 -13.08 -61.08 24.34
C GLY A 269 -12.45 -59.84 25.02
N SER A 270 -12.98 -59.26 26.11
CA SER A 270 -13.09 -59.79 27.49
C SER A 270 -11.75 -60.06 28.21
N ASN A 271 -11.25 -59.12 29.02
CA ASN A 271 -11.13 -59.35 30.47
C ASN A 271 -10.75 -58.12 31.33
N GLU A 272 -11.33 -58.12 32.53
CA GLU A 272 -10.94 -57.43 33.77
C GLU A 272 -9.54 -57.89 34.28
N VAL A 273 -8.89 -57.38 35.36
CA VAL A 273 -9.35 -56.63 36.55
C VAL A 273 -8.16 -55.94 37.29
N GLN A 274 -8.38 -54.79 37.96
CA GLN A 274 -7.65 -54.19 39.12
C GLN A 274 -6.08 -54.07 39.07
N GLU A 275 -5.33 -53.43 40.00
CA GLU A 275 -5.59 -52.78 41.30
C GLU A 275 -4.63 -51.56 41.49
N GLU A 276 -4.77 -50.75 42.55
CA GLU A 276 -3.91 -49.55 42.82
C GLU A 276 -2.64 -49.83 43.69
N PRO A 277 -2.12 -48.94 44.59
CA PRO A 277 -0.78 -48.40 44.36
C PRO A 277 0.23 -48.69 45.50
N SER A 278 1.52 -48.38 45.28
CA SER A 278 2.55 -48.51 46.31
C SER A 278 3.56 -47.35 46.33
N LYS A 279 4.08 -47.06 47.53
CA LYS A 279 5.13 -46.06 47.81
C LYS A 279 6.33 -46.74 48.47
N GLY A 280 7.53 -46.24 48.17
CA GLY A 280 8.76 -46.54 48.93
C GLY A 280 9.93 -46.97 48.04
N THR A 281 11.19 -46.79 48.45
CA THR A 281 11.72 -46.09 49.64
C THR A 281 13.16 -45.57 49.29
N PRO A 282 14.08 -45.13 50.20
CA PRO A 282 15.01 -44.04 49.86
C PRO A 282 16.50 -44.44 50.02
N ALA A 283 17.32 -43.43 50.35
CA ALA A 283 18.64 -43.47 50.97
C ALA A 283 19.88 -43.46 50.05
N SER A 284 20.74 -42.48 50.34
CA SER A 284 22.17 -42.46 50.04
C SER A 284 22.83 -41.58 51.10
N ASP A 285 23.43 -42.19 52.11
CA ASP A 285 24.36 -41.56 53.06
C ASP A 285 25.77 -42.11 52.76
N ASP A 286 26.72 -41.23 52.46
CA ASP A 286 28.19 -41.42 52.50
C ASP A 286 28.87 -40.04 52.45
#